data_AF-A0A820MF64-F1
#
_entry.id   AF-A0A820MF64-F1
#
_cell.length_a   1.000
_cell.length_b   1.000
_cell.length_c   1.000
_cell.angle_alpha   90.00
_cell.angle_beta   90.00
_cell.angle_gamma   90.00
#
_symmetry.space_group_name_H-M   'P 1'
#
loop_
_entity.id
_entity.type
_entity.pdbx_description
1 polymer ?
#
loop_
_entity_poly.entity_id
_entity_poly.type
_entity_poly.pdbx_seq_one_letter_code
_entity_poly.pdbx_strand_id
1 'polypeptide(L)' 'MYLLGWFFTGNMSNARYQHTSSVLLNGKVLVTGGYNGGVLNSAELYDPLIGTWTITGNMNNIRYDHTAS' A
#
# COMPACT_ATOMS: atom_id res chain seq x y z
N MET A 1 19.85 -17.66 -7.82
CA MET A 1 18.72 -18.15 -8.64
C MET A 1 17.60 -17.15 -8.49
N TYR A 2 17.34 -16.32 -9.51
CA TYR A 2 16.25 -15.34 -9.47
C TYR A 2 14.97 -16.05 -9.87
N LEU A 3 13.96 -16.05 -9.00
CA LEU A 3 12.66 -16.66 -9.29
C LEU A 3 11.93 -15.77 -10.30
N LEU A 4 11.87 -16.22 -11.56
CA LEU A 4 11.07 -15.61 -12.63
C LEU A 4 9.61 -16.03 -12.46
N GLY A 5 8.91 -15.44 -11.49
CA GLY A 5 7.52 -15.78 -11.24
C GLY A 5 6.90 -14.89 -10.16
N TRP A 6 5.57 -14.84 -10.17
CA TRP A 6 4.81 -14.21 -9.10
C TRP A 6 5.01 -14.99 -7.80
N PHE A 7 5.33 -14.29 -6.73
CA PHE A 7 5.40 -14.83 -5.38
C PHE A 7 4.39 -14.11 -4.50
N PHE A 8 3.81 -14.83 -3.53
CA PHE A 8 2.97 -14.21 -2.54
C PHE A 8 3.83 -13.34 -1.61
N THR A 9 3.37 -12.13 -1.38
CA THR A 9 3.90 -11.25 -0.33
C THR A 9 3.09 -11.47 0.95
N GLY A 10 3.50 -10.82 2.04
CA GLY A 10 2.65 -10.63 3.21
C GLY A 10 1.36 -9.90 2.84
N ASN A 11 0.36 -10.01 3.71
CA ASN A 11 -0.91 -9.32 3.57
C ASN A 11 -0.82 -7.90 4.10
N MET A 12 -1.55 -6.97 3.48
CA MET A 12 -1.88 -5.70 4.11
C MET A 12 -2.69 -5.92 5.38
N SER A 13 -2.54 -5.01 6.33
CA SER A 13 -3.33 -5.01 7.57
C SER A 13 -4.77 -4.57 7.31
N ASN A 14 -4.99 -3.66 6.36
CA ASN A 14 -6.34 -3.26 5.93
C ASN A 14 -6.54 -3.66 4.47
N ALA A 15 -7.50 -4.55 4.23
CA ALA A 15 -8.05 -4.72 2.89
C ALA A 15 -8.55 -3.36 2.38
N ARG A 16 -8.30 -3.08 1.10
CA ARG A 16 -8.65 -1.81 0.46
C ARG A 16 -8.75 -1.98 -1.05
N TYR A 17 -9.67 -1.27 -1.67
CA TYR A 17 -9.70 -1.06 -3.13
C TYR A 17 -9.79 0.44 -3.44
N GLN A 18 -9.59 0.85 -4.69
CA GLN A 18 -9.55 2.28 -5.10
C GLN A 18 -8.56 3.12 -4.28
N HIS A 19 -7.46 2.49 -3.85
CA HIS A 19 -6.34 3.16 -3.19
C HIS A 19 -5.36 3.69 -4.24
N THR A 20 -4.40 4.49 -3.80
CA THR A 20 -3.28 4.92 -4.63
C THR A 20 -1.99 4.32 -4.12
N SER A 21 -1.09 3.99 -5.04
CA SER A 21 0.26 3.50 -4.74
C SER A 21 1.33 4.40 -5.38
N SER A 22 2.44 4.60 -4.67
CA SER A 22 3.60 5.34 -5.18
C SER A 22 4.89 4.64 -4.78
N VAL A 23 5.82 4.49 -5.73
CA VAL A 23 7.16 3.97 -5.46
C VAL A 23 8.01 5.11 -4.87
N LEU A 24 8.60 4.87 -3.71
CA LEU A 24 9.50 5.81 -3.06
C LEU A 24 10.92 5.65 -3.60
N LEU A 25 11.75 6.69 -3.41
CA LEU A 25 13.17 6.68 -3.85
C LEU A 25 13.99 5.52 -3.28
N ASN A 26 13.59 4.97 -2.13
CA ASN A 26 14.25 3.82 -1.50
C ASN A 26 13.70 2.47 -1.99
N GLY A 27 12.86 2.45 -3.02
CA GLY A 27 12.28 1.24 -3.62
C GLY A 27 11.08 0.65 -2.89
N LYS A 28 10.67 1.22 -1.74
CA LYS A 28 9.43 0.83 -1.05
C LYS A 28 8.20 1.36 -1.77
N VAL A 29 7.05 0.74 -1.55
CA VAL A 29 5.78 1.21 -2.13
C VAL A 29 4.89 1.73 -1.01
N LEU A 30 4.52 3.01 -1.07
CA LEU A 30 3.54 3.60 -0.19
C LEU A 30 2.15 3.44 -0.80
N VAL A 31 1.22 2.87 -0.04
CA VAL A 31 -0.20 2.79 -0.40
C VAL A 31 -1.02 3.63 0.58
N THR A 32 -1.91 4.48 0.06
CA THR A 32 -2.72 5.40 0.87
C THR A 32 -4.19 5.35 0.51
N GLY A 33 -5.04 5.47 1.54
CA GLY A 33 -6.49 5.56 1.38
C GLY A 33 -7.13 4.30 0.78
N GLY A 34 -8.20 4.51 0.03
CA GLY A 34 -9.04 3.46 -0.52
C GLY A 34 -10.30 3.23 0.31
N TYR A 35 -11.04 2.19 -0.04
CA TYR A 35 -12.32 1.86 0.59
C TYR A 35 -12.35 0.41 1.07
N ASN A 36 -12.96 0.20 2.24
CA ASN A 36 -13.32 -1.12 2.77
C ASN A 36 -14.49 -0.99 3.77
N GLY A 37 -15.72 -0.96 3.25
CA GLY A 37 -16.92 -0.63 4.06
C GLY A 37 -16.99 0.83 4.53
N GLY A 38 -15.95 1.62 4.25
CA GLY A 38 -15.78 3.02 4.55
C GLY A 38 -14.47 3.53 3.96
N VAL A 39 -14.35 4.85 3.79
CA VAL A 39 -13.13 5.47 3.25
C VAL A 39 -12.03 5.41 4.30
N LEU A 40 -10.86 4.92 3.90
CA LEU A 40 -9.70 4.76 4.77
C LEU A 40 -8.89 6.06 4.83
N ASN A 41 -8.44 6.41 6.03
CA ASN A 41 -7.35 7.37 6.22
C ASN A 41 -6.00 6.68 6.40
N SER A 42 -5.95 5.35 6.49
CA SER A 42 -4.71 4.63 6.76
C SER A 42 -3.81 4.55 5.53
N ALA A 43 -2.51 4.46 5.81
CA ALA A 43 -1.49 4.18 4.82
C ALA A 43 -0.63 2.99 5.25
N GLU A 44 -0.11 2.25 4.28
CA GLU A 44 0.75 1.11 4.50
C GLU A 44 1.95 1.16 3.55
N LEU A 45 3.11 0.73 4.04
CA LEU A 45 4.36 0.70 3.31
C LEU A 45 4.74 -0.76 3.02
N TYR A 46 4.90 -1.09 1.75
CA TYR A 46 5.44 -2.37 1.32
C TYR A 46 6.97 -2.30 1.22
N ASP A 47 7.63 -3.26 1.84
CA ASP A 47 9.07 -3.49 1.71
C ASP A 47 9.33 -4.71 0.80
N PRO A 48 9.78 -4.51 -0.45
CA PRO A 48 10.03 -5.61 -1.38
C PRO A 48 11.17 -6.55 -0.96
N LEU A 49 12.09 -6.12 -0.09
CA LEU A 49 13.25 -6.93 0.31
C LEU A 49 12.83 -8.12 1.19
N ILE A 50 11.82 -7.90 2.02
CA ILE A 50 11.30 -8.91 2.95
C ILE A 50 9.85 -9.32 2.63
N GLY A 51 9.25 -8.67 1.64
CA GLY A 51 7.90 -8.98 1.17
C GLY A 51 6.82 -8.64 2.19
N THR A 52 6.99 -7.62 3.05
CA THR A 52 6.06 -7.31 4.13
C THR A 52 5.38 -5.95 3.97
N TRP A 53 4.16 -5.84 4.48
CA TRP A 53 3.45 -4.57 4.64
C TRP A 53 3.55 -4.08 6.09
N THR A 54 3.63 -2.77 6.28
CA THR A 54 3.64 -2.14 7.61
C THR A 54 2.75 -0.91 7.61
N ILE A 55 1.88 -0.77 8.62
CA ILE A 55 1.08 0.44 8.83
C ILE A 55 2.01 1.63 9.07
N THR A 56 1.74 2.74 8.41
CA THR A 56 2.44 4.01 8.62
C THR A 56 1.44 5.10 9.02
N GLY A 57 1.88 6.36 9.02
CA GLY A 57 1.07 7.51 9.44
C GLY A 57 -0.26 7.60 8.67
N ASN A 58 -1.31 8.02 9.38
CA ASN A 58 -2.61 8.25 8.77
C ASN A 58 -2.64 9.60 8.02
N MET A 59 -3.46 9.66 6.98
CA MET A 59 -3.81 10.89 6.29
C MET A 59 -4.76 11.74 7.16
N ASN A 60 -4.61 13.06 7.12
CA ASN A 60 -5.53 13.98 7.79
C ASN A 60 -6.92 14.03 7.14
N ASN A 61 -7.00 13.69 5.85
CA ASN A 61 -8.25 13.58 5.10
C ASN A 61 -8.34 12.18 4.50
N ILE A 62 -9.50 11.55 4.66
CA ILE A 62 -9.83 10.28 4.00
C ILE A 62 -9.85 10.48 2.48
N ARG A 63 -9.36 9.50 1.73
CA ARG A 63 -9.33 9.56 0.26
C ARG A 63 -9.66 8.18 -0.33
N TYR A 64 -10.48 8.15 -1.37
CA TYR A 64 -10.70 7.00 -2.26
C TYR A 64 -10.88 7.52 -3.69
N ASP A 65 -10.69 6.66 -4.70
CA ASP A 65 -10.78 7.03 -6.12
C ASP A 65 -9.85 8.18 -6.53
N HIS A 66 -8.78 8.40 -5.77
CA HIS A 66 -7.77 9.40 -6.05
C HIS A 66 -6.64 8.81 -6.92
N THR A 67 -6.00 9.69 -7.70
CA THR A 67 -4.79 9.38 -8.46
C THR A 67 -3.60 10.12 -7.87
N ALA A 68 -2.47 9.44 -7.69
CA ALA A 68 -1.18 10.10 -7.57
C ALA A 68 -0.55 10.20 -8.96
N SER A 69 0.16 11.29 -9.17
CA SER A 69 1.01 11.55 -10.33
C SER A 69 2.46 11.21 -10.02
#